data_AF-A0A0K8QDI2-F1
#
_entry.id   AF-A0A0K8QDI2-F1
#
_cell.length_a   1.000
_cell.length_b   1.000
_cell.length_c   1.000
_cell.angle_alpha   90.00
_cell.angle_beta   90.00
_cell.angle_gamma   90.00
#
_symmetry.space_group_name_H-M   'P 1'
#
loop_
_entity.id
_entity.type
_entity.pdbx_description
1 polymer ?
#
loop_
_entity_poly.entity_id
_entity_poly.type
_entity_poly.pdbx_seq_one_letter_code
_entity_poly.pdbx_strand_id
1 'polypeptide(L)'
;MNYVVDHGSIVFRTGTGTKFWNTMRHPCALEIDGFDAGTGKAWSVVARGQAHFIVDLREKAAADALHLDPWQPGSKSHYLRLTLDALTGRRFKATRPDIWNTPLWDARSELFH
;
A
#
# COMPACT_ATOMS: atom_id res chain seq x y z
N MET A 1 4.42 -0.21 -4.80
CA MET A 1 4.36 1.23 -4.43
C MET A 1 4.78 1.29 -2.98
N ASN A 2 5.65 2.23 -2.61
CA ASN A 2 6.08 2.36 -1.21
C ASN A 2 5.26 3.48 -0.57
N TYR A 3 4.84 3.26 0.68
CA TYR A 3 4.01 4.17 1.44
C TYR A 3 4.41 4.14 2.92
N VAL A 4 4.03 5.17 3.67
CA VAL A 4 4.13 5.20 5.13
C VAL A 4 2.81 5.67 5.71
N VAL A 5 2.56 5.29 6.97
CA VAL A 5 1.45 5.83 7.75
C VAL A 5 1.97 7.01 8.55
N ASP A 6 1.33 8.17 8.40
CA ASP A 6 1.73 9.41 9.04
C ASP A 6 0.49 10.21 9.45
N HIS A 7 0.37 10.55 10.74
CA HIS A 7 -0.73 11.33 11.30
C HIS A 7 -2.15 10.85 10.88
N GLY A 8 -2.39 9.54 10.88
CA GLY A 8 -3.69 8.96 10.50
C GLY A 8 -4.00 8.99 8.99
N SER A 9 -3.00 9.30 8.17
CA SER A 9 -3.09 9.31 6.71
C SER A 9 -1.98 8.45 6.10
N ILE A 10 -2.02 8.26 4.80
CA ILE A 10 -1.01 7.48 4.08
C ILE A 10 -0.25 8.38 3.12
N VAL A 11 1.07 8.44 3.25
CA VAL A 11 1.95 9.21 2.36
C VAL A 11 2.68 8.26 1.43
N PHE A 12 2.71 8.57 0.13
CA PHE A 12 3.41 7.75 -0.87
C PHE A 12 4.01 8.61 -1.98
N ARG A 13 5.02 8.06 -2.67
CA ARG A 13 5.67 8.70 -3.83
C ARG A 13 5.21 8.09 -5.16
N THR A 14 4.97 8.93 -6.15
CA THR A 14 4.71 8.52 -7.54
C THR A 14 5.44 9.42 -8.53
N GLY A 15 5.65 8.92 -9.76
CA GLY A 15 6.03 9.76 -10.90
C GLY A 15 4.81 10.40 -11.57
N THR A 16 5.04 11.38 -12.44
CA THR A 16 4.00 11.96 -13.31
C THR A 16 3.46 10.90 -14.27
N GLY A 17 2.14 10.76 -14.40
CA GLY A 17 1.51 9.78 -15.28
C GLY A 17 0.04 9.52 -14.94
N THR A 18 -0.58 8.53 -15.58
CA THR A 18 -2.02 8.23 -15.43
C THR A 18 -2.43 8.01 -13.97
N LYS A 19 -1.59 7.35 -13.16
CA LYS A 19 -1.85 7.16 -11.72
C LYS A 19 -1.94 8.48 -10.97
N PHE A 20 -1.02 9.41 -11.24
CA PHE A 20 -1.01 10.75 -10.63
C PHE A 20 -2.26 11.55 -11.05
N TRP A 21 -2.60 11.56 -12.33
CA TRP A 21 -3.76 12.32 -12.80
C TRP A 21 -5.08 11.77 -12.27
N ASN A 22 -5.22 10.45 -12.16
CA ASN A 22 -6.41 9.82 -11.59
C ASN A 22 -6.56 10.12 -10.09
N THR A 23 -5.45 10.14 -9.33
CA THR A 23 -5.49 10.47 -7.90
C THR A 23 -5.99 11.89 -7.63
N MET A 24 -5.82 12.82 -8.58
CA MET A 24 -6.31 14.20 -8.44
C MET A 24 -7.78 14.38 -8.83
N ARG A 25 -8.38 13.39 -9.50
CA ARG A 25 -9.74 13.49 -10.08
C ARG A 25 -10.77 12.65 -9.35
N HIS A 26 -10.33 11.60 -8.64
CA HIS A 26 -11.22 10.60 -8.09
C HIS A 26 -10.80 10.17 -6.68
N PRO A 27 -11.76 9.72 -5.85
CA PRO A 27 -11.45 9.03 -4.61
C PRO A 27 -10.51 7.84 -4.88
N CYS A 28 -9.58 7.64 -3.97
CA CYS A 28 -8.53 6.63 -4.07
C CYS A 28 -8.79 5.50 -3.08
N ALA A 29 -8.36 4.30 -3.47
CA ALA A 29 -8.25 3.17 -2.58
C ALA A 29 -6.81 2.64 -2.59
N LEU A 30 -6.29 2.29 -1.42
CA LEU A 30 -5.05 1.54 -1.24
C LEU A 30 -5.39 0.23 -0.54
N GLU A 31 -4.87 -0.86 -1.09
CA GLU A 31 -4.99 -2.19 -0.53
C GLU A 31 -3.61 -2.75 -0.20
N ILE A 32 -3.53 -3.41 0.96
CA ILE A 32 -2.34 -4.03 1.49
C ILE A 32 -2.78 -5.38 2.08
N ASP A 33 -2.12 -6.44 1.67
CA ASP A 33 -2.32 -7.77 2.22
C ASP A 33 -1.04 -8.34 2.80
N GLY A 34 -1.19 -9.40 3.59
CA GLY A 34 -0.07 -10.14 4.13
C GLY A 34 -0.47 -11.49 4.67
N PHE A 35 0.54 -12.31 4.90
CA PHE A 35 0.39 -13.67 5.38
C PHE A 35 1.48 -13.99 6.40
N ASP A 36 1.06 -14.54 7.53
CA ASP A 36 1.93 -15.00 8.61
C ASP A 36 2.06 -16.51 8.55
N ALA A 37 3.25 -16.95 8.20
CA ALA A 37 3.58 -18.36 8.05
C ALA A 37 3.49 -19.12 9.38
N GLY A 38 3.96 -18.53 10.49
CA GLY A 38 3.97 -19.18 11.80
C GLY A 38 2.57 -19.42 12.36
N THR A 39 1.59 -18.57 12.01
CA THR A 39 0.20 -18.73 12.46
C THR A 39 -0.75 -19.27 11.39
N GLY A 40 -0.30 -19.37 10.13
CA GLY A 40 -1.12 -19.73 8.99
C GLY A 40 -2.28 -18.76 8.73
N LYS A 41 -2.15 -17.49 9.14
CA LYS A 41 -3.20 -16.47 9.02
C LYS A 41 -2.87 -15.49 7.90
N ALA A 42 -3.87 -15.19 7.10
CA ALA A 42 -3.84 -14.11 6.12
C ALA A 42 -4.63 -12.91 6.63
N TRP A 43 -4.26 -11.74 6.14
CA TRP A 43 -4.97 -10.49 6.40
C TRP A 43 -4.95 -9.59 5.17
N SER A 44 -5.92 -8.70 5.09
CA SER A 44 -5.93 -7.60 4.14
C SER A 44 -6.54 -6.35 4.77
N VAL A 45 -6.07 -5.19 4.32
CA VAL A 45 -6.52 -3.86 4.73
C VAL A 45 -6.82 -3.04 3.49
N VAL A 46 -7.98 -2.40 3.47
CA VAL A 46 -8.38 -1.46 2.43
C VAL A 46 -8.60 -0.09 3.05
N ALA A 47 -7.80 0.86 2.60
CA ALA A 47 -7.90 2.28 2.92
C ALA A 47 -8.58 3.01 1.75
N ARG A 48 -9.61 3.81 2.03
CA ARG A 48 -10.30 4.63 1.03
C ARG A 48 -10.35 6.08 1.46
N GLY A 49 -10.19 7.01 0.53
CA GLY A 49 -10.40 8.43 0.78
C GLY A 49 -9.89 9.33 -0.34
N GLN A 50 -9.45 10.54 0.00
CA GLN A 50 -9.01 11.55 -0.97
C GLN A 50 -7.49 11.72 -0.94
N ALA A 51 -6.87 11.65 -2.12
CA ALA A 51 -5.46 11.96 -2.28
C ALA A 51 -5.28 13.44 -2.63
N HIS A 52 -4.28 14.08 -2.03
CA HIS A 52 -3.86 15.42 -2.42
C HIS A 52 -2.36 15.46 -2.68
N PHE A 53 -1.96 16.37 -3.57
CA PHE A 53 -0.57 16.61 -3.88
C PHE A 53 0.09 17.46 -2.80
N ILE A 54 1.21 16.99 -2.25
CA ILE A 54 2.00 17.80 -1.31
C ILE A 54 2.85 18.79 -2.11
N VAL A 55 2.40 20.05 -2.14
CA VAL A 55 3.10 21.17 -2.79
C VAL A 55 3.83 22.08 -1.80
N ASP A 56 3.39 22.10 -0.54
CA ASP A 56 3.99 22.93 0.48
C ASP A 56 5.41 22.44 0.80
N LEU A 57 6.38 23.36 0.85
CA LEU A 57 7.78 23.03 1.04
C LEU A 57 8.07 22.44 2.42
N ARG A 58 7.34 22.87 3.46
CA ARG A 58 7.54 22.35 4.83
C ARG A 58 6.97 20.96 4.94
N GLU A 59 5.78 20.74 4.39
CA GLU A 59 5.17 19.40 4.36
C GLU A 59 6.00 18.43 3.51
N LYS A 60 6.56 18.89 2.39
CA LYS A 60 7.48 18.10 1.58
C LYS A 60 8.75 17.73 2.34
N ALA A 61 9.38 18.68 3.05
CA ALA A 61 10.54 18.40 3.87
C ALA A 61 10.23 17.39 4.99
N ALA A 62 9.04 17.49 5.60
CA ALA A 62 8.57 16.50 6.57
C ALA A 62 8.39 15.12 5.90
N ALA A 63 7.81 15.06 4.70
CA ALA A 63 7.64 13.81 3.95
C ALA A 63 8.98 13.21 3.47
N ASP A 64 9.98 14.03 3.17
CA ASP A 64 11.35 13.61 2.87
C ASP A 64 12.02 12.94 4.07
N ALA A 65 11.75 13.44 5.29
CA ALA A 65 12.23 12.84 6.54
C ALA A 65 11.57 11.49 6.87
N LEU A 66 10.51 11.07 6.15
CA LEU A 66 9.87 9.76 6.34
C LEU A 66 10.62 8.60 5.66
N HIS A 67 11.75 8.88 4.99
CA HIS A 67 12.61 7.87 4.34
C HIS A 67 11.84 6.96 3.35
N LEU A 68 10.96 7.58 2.56
CA LEU A 68 10.22 6.92 1.48
C LEU A 68 11.12 6.66 0.27
N ASP A 69 11.92 5.60 0.33
CA ASP A 69 12.81 5.21 -0.76
C ASP A 69 12.06 4.32 -1.77
N PRO A 70 11.77 4.79 -3.00
CA PRO A 70 11.09 3.99 -4.00
C PRO A 70 12.00 2.90 -4.55
N TRP A 71 11.55 1.65 -4.51
CA TRP A 71 12.33 0.50 -5.03
C TRP A 71 12.33 0.39 -6.56
N GLN A 72 11.35 1.01 -7.23
CA GLN A 72 11.27 0.99 -8.68
C GLN A 72 12.06 2.19 -9.27
N PRO A 73 12.89 1.96 -10.30
CA PRO A 73 13.62 3.03 -10.99
C PRO A 73 12.72 4.14 -11.55
N GLY A 74 13.32 5.33 -11.74
CA GLY A 74 12.68 6.50 -12.35
C GLY A 74 12.38 7.63 -11.37
N SER A 75 12.12 8.84 -11.90
CA SER A 75 11.82 10.01 -11.08
C SER A 75 10.43 9.87 -10.43
N LYS A 76 10.42 9.70 -9.09
CA LYS A 76 9.20 9.72 -8.26
C LYS A 76 9.22 10.93 -7.34
N SER A 77 9.32 12.11 -7.94
CA SER A 77 9.49 13.38 -7.24
C SER A 77 8.21 13.92 -6.58
N HIS A 78 7.07 13.23 -6.71
CA HIS A 78 5.77 13.71 -6.27
C HIS A 78 5.28 12.92 -5.06
N TYR A 79 5.10 13.63 -3.95
CA TYR A 79 4.44 13.11 -2.76
C TYR A 79 2.94 13.34 -2.83
N LEU A 80 2.19 12.30 -2.49
CA LEU A 80 0.76 12.40 -2.26
C LEU A 80 0.45 11.93 -0.86
N ARG A 81 -0.52 12.59 -0.24
CA ARG A 81 -1.12 12.18 1.03
C ARG A 81 -2.56 11.77 0.78
N LEU A 82 -2.88 10.55 1.18
CA LEU A 82 -4.22 9.97 1.17
C LEU A 82 -4.83 10.15 2.56
N THR A 83 -5.76 11.09 2.68
CA THR A 83 -6.61 11.25 3.87
C THR A 83 -7.71 10.20 3.81
N LEU A 84 -7.92 9.48 4.92
CA LEU A 84 -8.80 8.32 4.95
C LEU A 84 -10.22 8.71 5.36
N ASP A 85 -11.19 8.35 4.52
CA ASP A 85 -12.61 8.39 4.83
C ASP A 85 -13.08 7.07 5.44
N ALA A 86 -12.43 5.95 5.07
CA ALA A 86 -12.71 4.64 5.60
C ALA A 86 -11.45 3.76 5.61
N LEU A 87 -11.32 2.95 6.67
CA LEU A 87 -10.31 1.92 6.79
C LEU A 87 -10.99 0.62 7.22
N THR A 88 -10.89 -0.41 6.40
CA THR A 88 -11.43 -1.74 6.71
C THR A 88 -10.31 -2.77 6.70
N GLY A 89 -10.47 -3.80 7.52
CA GLY A 89 -9.50 -4.89 7.61
C GLY A 89 -10.19 -6.22 7.83
N ARG A 90 -9.58 -7.27 7.29
CA ARG A 90 -10.00 -8.66 7.50
C ARG A 90 -8.80 -9.48 7.91
N ARG A 91 -9.04 -10.46 8.78
CA ARG A 91 -8.05 -11.46 9.17
C ARG A 91 -8.72 -12.82 9.27
N PHE A 92 -8.11 -13.83 8.69
CA PHE A 92 -8.67 -15.17 8.59
C PHE A 92 -7.57 -16.23 8.54
N LYS A 93 -7.91 -17.46 8.93
CA LYS A 93 -7.00 -18.60 8.73
C LYS A 93 -6.95 -18.90 7.24
N ALA A 94 -5.75 -18.96 6.66
CA ALA A 94 -5.61 -19.29 5.26
C ALA A 94 -6.04 -20.75 5.04
N THR A 95 -6.95 -20.96 4.08
CA THR A 95 -7.25 -22.31 3.58
C THR A 95 -6.04 -22.85 2.84
N ARG A 96 -5.92 -24.18 2.80
CA ARG A 96 -4.84 -24.84 2.06
C ARG A 96 -4.81 -24.36 0.58
N PRO A 97 -3.62 -24.17 -0.01
CA PRO A 97 -3.44 -23.72 -1.41
C PRO A 97 -3.95 -24.70 -2.47
N ASP A 98 -4.15 -25.98 -2.10
CA ASP A 98 -4.61 -27.08 -2.95
C ASP A 98 -6.03 -26.89 -3.50
N ILE A 99 -6.82 -25.98 -2.92
CA ILE A 99 -8.18 -25.66 -3.38
C ILE A 99 -8.17 -24.73 -4.62
N TRP A 100 -7.05 -24.06 -4.93
CA TRP A 100 -7.01 -22.97 -5.94
C TRP A 100 -5.94 -23.10 -7.03
N ASN A 101 -5.36 -24.29 -7.28
CA ASN A 101 -4.26 -24.47 -8.27
C ASN A 101 -3.12 -23.45 -8.06
N THR A 102 -2.71 -23.25 -6.81
CA THR A 102 -1.69 -22.25 -6.47
C THR A 102 -0.30 -22.70 -6.98
N PRO A 103 0.47 -21.84 -7.68
CA PRO A 103 1.78 -22.21 -8.22
C PRO A 103 2.78 -22.63 -7.13
N LEU A 104 3.70 -23.54 -7.46
CA LEU A 104 4.71 -24.10 -6.55
C LEU A 104 5.68 -23.06 -5.93
N TRP A 105 5.75 -21.84 -6.46
CA TRP A 105 6.59 -20.76 -5.94
C TRP A 105 5.88 -19.86 -4.91
N ASP A 106 4.63 -20.16 -4.56
CA ASP A 106 3.90 -19.43 -3.51
C ASP A 106 4.50 -19.76 -2.13
N ALA A 107 4.86 -18.72 -1.36
CA ALA A 107 5.41 -18.84 -0.02
C ALA A 107 4.49 -19.59 0.97
N ARG A 108 3.20 -19.76 0.64
CA ARG A 108 2.26 -20.60 1.41
C ARG A 108 2.49 -22.11 1.23
N SER A 109 3.21 -22.54 0.21
CA SER A 109 3.43 -23.96 -0.09
C SER A 109 4.28 -24.68 0.98
N GLU A 110 5.24 -23.98 1.59
CA GLU A 110 6.16 -24.53 2.59
C GLU A 110 5.50 -24.85 3.94
N LEU A 111 4.25 -24.43 4.17
CA LEU A 111 3.54 -24.57 5.45
C LEU A 111 2.67 -25.83 5.57
N PHE A 112 2.63 -26.64 4.52
CA PHE A 112 1.76 -27.81 4.47
C PHE A 112 2.51 -29.13 4.26
N HIS A 113 3.84 -29.11 4.44
CA HIS A 113 4.70 -30.29 4.55
C HIS A 113 4.84 -30.79 5.98
#